data_AF-A0A673HAS8-F1
#
_entry.id   AF-A0A673HAS8-F1
#
_cell.length_a   1.000
_cell.length_b   1.000
_cell.length_c   1.000
_cell.angle_alpha   90.00
_cell.angle_beta   90.00
_cell.angle_gamma   90.00
#
_symmetry.space_group_name_H-M   'P 1'
#
loop_
_entity.id
_entity.type
_entity.pdbx_description
1 polymer ?
#
loop_
_entity_poly.entity_id
_entity_poly.type
_entity_poly.pdbx_seq_one_letter_code
_entity_poly.pdbx_strand_id
1 'polypeptide(L)'
;MEFGHILMFFMTVWISSTVSRSEDVFVQTGGSVKLDIKNETPPHFSRLVWMNDKLENVVRFLNQSGEIKPHRSYKDRVDFNAKTFSLTLRNMQKTDSGLYRAMTIGKQEMCVAEYNISVIDPVDSPILNWNANISVDACIVDVSCRGHDRTIREIHHSNNCTQEKVKSFGIQTLALYCIENVVVCNYSNPVSWKNDTIKINQLCTRHEKNISFPLHWLLVIAGVSVLVFTAVSVICCSYKKRQLNMFVTILYIYYKYIYSQIQEQAQTENRPSTAYSTIGQHQKPSFASETDHTIYSTVCKSTQGRQPVHK
;
A
#
# COMPACT_ATOMS: atom_id res chain seq x y z
N MET A 1 51.55 16.30 -54.62
CA MET A 1 50.45 16.30 -53.62
C MET A 1 49.76 17.65 -53.75
N GLU A 2 48.88 17.80 -54.75
CA GLU A 2 48.37 19.11 -55.22
C GLU A 2 46.91 18.96 -55.68
N PHE A 3 46.10 18.21 -54.92
CA PHE A 3 44.66 18.05 -55.19
C PHE A 3 43.78 18.18 -53.93
N GLY A 4 44.38 18.31 -52.74
CA GLY A 4 43.64 18.39 -51.47
C GLY A 4 43.18 19.80 -51.07
N HIS A 5 43.78 20.86 -51.63
CA HIS A 5 43.49 22.24 -51.21
C HIS A 5 42.33 22.88 -51.97
N ILE A 6 41.99 22.38 -53.17
CA ILE A 6 40.91 22.94 -54.00
C ILE A 6 39.53 22.42 -53.54
N LEU A 7 39.45 21.23 -52.95
CA LEU A 7 38.19 20.65 -52.44
C LEU A 7 37.77 21.25 -51.08
N MET A 8 38.69 21.91 -50.36
CA MET A 8 38.39 22.59 -49.08
C MET A 8 37.82 24.01 -49.27
N PHE A 9 37.89 24.58 -50.48
CA PHE A 9 37.31 25.90 -50.78
C PHE A 9 35.86 25.84 -51.29
N PHE A 10 35.37 24.67 -51.70
CA PHE A 10 34.01 24.50 -52.21
C PHE A 10 33.00 23.97 -51.17
N MET A 11 33.41 23.66 -49.94
CA MET A 11 32.53 23.13 -48.88
C MET A 11 32.21 24.10 -47.74
N THR A 12 32.63 25.37 -47.80
CA THR A 12 32.33 26.36 -46.74
C THR A 12 31.56 27.60 -47.21
N VAL A 13 31.14 27.66 -48.48
CA VAL A 13 29.97 28.49 -48.86
C VAL A 13 28.69 27.69 -48.58
N TRP A 14 28.54 27.22 -47.34
CA TRP A 14 27.21 27.06 -46.79
C TRP A 14 26.73 28.47 -46.54
N ILE A 15 25.94 28.96 -47.49
CA ILE A 15 25.02 30.07 -47.26
C ILE A 15 24.36 29.75 -45.93
N SER A 16 24.79 30.45 -44.87
CA SER A 16 24.07 30.53 -43.62
C SER A 16 22.79 31.27 -43.99
N SER A 17 21.86 30.55 -44.60
CA SER A 17 20.48 30.94 -44.60
C SER A 17 20.12 30.85 -43.13
N THR A 18 20.27 31.97 -42.43
CA THR A 18 19.63 32.20 -41.15
C THR A 18 18.13 32.20 -41.44
N VAL A 19 17.58 31.02 -41.70
CA VAL A 19 16.15 30.75 -41.53
C VAL A 19 15.95 30.93 -40.04
N SER A 20 15.62 32.16 -39.64
CA SER A 20 15.23 32.47 -38.28
C SER A 20 13.99 31.61 -38.02
N ARG A 21 14.19 30.49 -37.31
CA ARG A 21 13.12 29.54 -37.03
C ARG A 21 12.16 30.25 -36.08
N SER A 22 10.92 30.46 -36.53
CA SER A 22 9.82 30.91 -35.66
C SER A 22 9.79 30.05 -34.40
N GLU A 23 9.74 30.69 -33.22
CA GLU A 23 9.60 29.99 -31.94
C GLU A 23 8.12 29.81 -31.61
N ASP A 24 7.74 28.60 -31.20
CA ASP A 24 6.39 28.32 -30.76
C ASP A 24 6.22 28.75 -29.30
N VAL A 25 5.21 29.58 -29.04
CA VAL A 25 4.88 30.09 -27.70
C VAL A 25 3.44 29.72 -27.36
N PHE A 26 3.26 29.00 -26.25
CA PHE A 26 1.95 28.60 -25.76
C PHE A 26 1.49 29.54 -24.65
N VAL A 27 0.26 30.04 -24.76
CA VAL A 27 -0.31 30.99 -23.80
C VAL A 27 -1.68 30.46 -23.37
N GLN A 28 -1.95 30.49 -22.06
CA GLN A 28 -3.29 30.15 -21.58
C GLN A 28 -4.29 31.24 -21.99
N THR A 29 -5.50 30.86 -22.40
CA THR A 29 -6.61 31.81 -22.65
C THR A 29 -6.80 32.76 -21.46
N GLY A 30 -6.92 34.07 -21.74
CA GLY A 30 -6.97 35.15 -20.76
C GLY A 30 -5.61 35.56 -20.18
N GLY A 31 -4.54 34.82 -20.50
CA GLY A 31 -3.17 35.08 -20.05
C GLY A 31 -2.50 36.24 -20.78
N SER A 32 -1.19 36.41 -20.53
CA SER A 32 -0.36 37.43 -21.17
C SER A 32 0.94 36.82 -21.68
N VAL A 33 1.54 37.42 -22.71
CA VAL A 33 2.80 36.97 -23.31
C VAL A 33 3.69 38.16 -23.61
N LYS A 34 4.99 38.00 -23.32
CA LYS A 34 6.04 38.97 -23.66
C LYS A 34 6.89 38.42 -24.79
N LEU A 35 7.01 39.18 -25.86
CA LEU A 35 7.75 38.86 -27.07
C LEU A 35 8.96 39.79 -27.13
N ASP A 36 10.14 39.21 -26.95
CA ASP A 36 11.40 39.94 -26.96
C ASP A 36 12.01 39.97 -28.37
N ILE A 37 12.84 40.97 -28.64
CA ILE A 37 13.61 41.02 -29.88
C ILE A 37 14.76 40.00 -29.80
N LYS A 38 14.89 39.15 -30.83
CA LYS A 38 15.87 38.07 -30.86
C LYS A 38 17.12 38.43 -31.67
N ASN A 39 16.90 39.05 -32.83
CA ASN A 39 17.98 39.42 -33.71
C ASN A 39 18.51 40.79 -33.31
N GLU A 40 19.77 41.06 -33.62
CA GLU A 40 20.33 42.40 -33.41
C GLU A 40 19.48 43.44 -34.13
N THR A 41 18.92 44.38 -33.37
CA THR A 41 18.22 45.52 -33.97
C THR A 41 19.23 46.36 -34.72
N PRO A 42 18.98 46.70 -36.00
CA PRO A 42 19.88 47.55 -36.76
C PRO A 42 20.12 48.86 -36.02
N PRO A 43 21.35 49.39 -35.98
CA PRO A 43 21.65 50.65 -35.29
C PRO A 43 20.90 51.86 -35.88
N HIS A 44 20.40 51.75 -37.11
CA HIS A 44 19.72 52.83 -37.82
C HIS A 44 18.40 52.37 -38.44
N PHE A 45 17.33 52.43 -37.65
CA PHE A 45 15.95 52.30 -38.14
C PHE A 45 15.15 53.57 -37.82
N SER A 46 14.17 53.86 -38.69
CA SER A 46 13.24 54.97 -38.51
C SER A 46 11.99 54.54 -37.73
N ARG A 47 11.55 53.30 -37.92
CA ARG A 47 10.33 52.74 -37.35
C ARG A 47 10.50 51.27 -37.01
N LEU A 48 9.90 50.84 -35.90
CA LEU A 48 9.68 49.43 -35.59
C LEU A 48 8.18 49.15 -35.55
N VAL A 49 7.80 47.99 -36.08
CA VAL A 49 6.40 47.56 -36.17
C VAL A 49 6.28 46.12 -35.70
N TRP A 50 5.44 45.88 -34.70
CA TRP A 50 4.92 44.55 -34.44
C TRP A 50 3.64 44.34 -35.24
N MET A 51 3.52 43.20 -35.91
CA MET A 51 2.36 42.83 -36.72
C MET A 51 1.98 41.37 -36.49
N ASN A 52 0.69 41.08 -36.69
CA ASN A 52 0.15 39.72 -36.67
C ASN A 52 0.23 39.07 -38.08
N ASP A 53 -0.22 37.83 -38.18
CA ASP A 53 -0.28 37.01 -39.38
C ASP A 53 -1.12 37.61 -40.51
N LYS A 54 -2.10 38.46 -40.16
CA LYS A 54 -2.95 39.22 -41.07
C LYS A 54 -2.33 40.53 -41.56
N LEU A 55 -1.05 40.77 -41.25
CA LEU A 55 -0.32 42.01 -41.53
C LEU A 55 -0.97 43.25 -40.88
N GLU A 56 -1.81 43.05 -39.86
CA GLU A 56 -2.35 44.14 -39.07
C GLU A 56 -1.29 44.58 -38.07
N ASN A 57 -1.06 45.89 -38.00
CA ASN A 57 -0.16 46.45 -37.00
C ASN A 57 -0.74 46.17 -35.61
N VAL A 58 0.09 45.69 -34.70
CA VAL A 58 -0.22 45.58 -33.27
C VAL A 58 0.21 46.86 -32.58
N VAL A 59 1.46 47.28 -32.80
CA VAL A 59 2.03 48.53 -32.30
C VAL A 59 3.13 49.03 -33.23
N ARG A 60 3.21 50.36 -33.37
CA ARG A 60 4.25 51.06 -34.13
C ARG A 60 5.06 51.95 -33.20
N PHE A 61 6.38 51.94 -33.35
CA PHE A 61 7.32 52.81 -32.64
C PHE A 61 8.10 53.64 -33.64
N LEU A 62 8.17 54.96 -33.44
CA LEU A 62 8.98 55.89 -34.24
C LEU A 62 10.24 56.27 -33.47
N ASN A 63 11.41 55.92 -34.02
CA ASN A 63 12.67 56.05 -33.30
C ASN A 63 13.06 57.52 -33.05
N GLN A 64 12.81 58.42 -34.01
CA GLN A 64 13.19 59.83 -33.92
C GLN A 64 12.40 60.60 -32.84
N SER A 65 11.10 60.31 -32.70
CA SER A 65 10.22 61.01 -31.76
C SER A 65 10.00 60.25 -30.46
N GLY A 66 10.37 58.96 -30.41
CA GLY A 66 10.02 58.07 -29.31
C GLY A 66 8.52 57.73 -29.25
N GLU A 67 7.75 58.08 -30.27
CA GLU A 67 6.30 57.93 -30.25
C GLU A 67 5.88 56.46 -30.40
N ILE A 68 4.98 56.00 -29.53
CA ILE A 68 4.39 54.66 -29.54
C ILE A 68 2.92 54.77 -29.94
N LYS A 69 2.52 54.02 -30.97
CA LYS A 69 1.15 54.00 -31.51
C LYS A 69 0.63 52.57 -31.57
N PRO A 70 -0.10 52.10 -30.54
CA PRO A 70 -0.86 50.85 -30.60
C PRO A 70 -1.98 50.94 -31.64
N HIS A 71 -2.30 49.82 -32.28
CA HIS A 71 -3.48 49.74 -33.13
C HIS A 71 -4.76 49.72 -32.29
N ARG A 72 -5.86 50.22 -32.85
CA ARG A 72 -7.12 50.42 -32.10
C ARG A 72 -7.62 49.14 -31.45
N SER A 73 -7.57 48.01 -32.15
CA SER A 73 -7.99 46.69 -31.63
C SER A 73 -7.15 46.18 -30.46
N TYR A 74 -6.00 46.79 -30.20
CA TYR A 74 -5.02 46.37 -29.21
C TYR A 74 -4.76 47.43 -28.13
N LYS A 75 -5.41 48.59 -28.21
CA LYS A 75 -5.12 49.79 -27.40
C LYS A 75 -5.03 49.51 -25.89
N ASP A 76 -5.90 48.66 -25.37
CA ASP A 76 -6.00 48.38 -23.93
C ASP A 76 -5.32 47.06 -23.52
N ARG A 77 -4.73 46.34 -24.48
CA ARG A 77 -4.11 45.02 -24.27
C ARG A 77 -2.62 44.99 -24.62
N VAL A 78 -2.05 46.09 -25.09
CA VAL A 78 -0.63 46.20 -25.48
C VAL A 78 0.16 47.01 -24.48
N ASP A 79 1.33 46.51 -24.14
CA ASP A 79 2.36 47.21 -23.41
C ASP A 79 3.69 47.06 -24.17
N PHE A 80 4.30 48.17 -24.56
CA PHE A 80 5.48 48.20 -25.41
C PHE A 80 6.65 48.87 -24.69
N ASN A 81 7.77 48.16 -24.60
CA ASN A 81 8.98 48.69 -23.99
C ASN A 81 9.85 49.37 -25.04
N ALA A 82 9.96 50.70 -25.00
CA ALA A 82 10.77 51.46 -25.97
C ALA A 82 12.29 51.26 -25.85
N LYS A 83 12.79 50.65 -24.75
CA LYS A 83 14.22 50.38 -24.57
C LYS A 83 14.64 49.05 -25.19
N THR A 84 13.81 48.02 -25.02
CA THR A 84 14.09 46.66 -25.52
C THR A 84 13.31 46.32 -26.79
N PHE A 85 12.36 47.17 -27.17
CA PHE A 85 11.37 46.99 -28.24
C PHE A 85 10.49 45.74 -28.09
N SER A 86 10.42 45.19 -26.88
CA SER A 86 9.61 44.03 -26.55
C SER A 86 8.13 44.39 -26.50
N LEU A 87 7.29 43.50 -27.00
CA LEU A 87 5.84 43.62 -26.98
C LEU A 87 5.26 42.70 -25.89
N THR A 88 4.43 43.23 -25.01
CA THR A 88 3.58 42.43 -24.13
C THR A 88 2.13 42.53 -24.58
N LEU A 89 1.51 41.38 -24.86
CA LEU A 89 0.09 41.26 -25.15
C LEU A 89 -0.63 40.65 -23.95
N ARG A 90 -1.71 41.28 -23.50
CA ARG A 90 -2.52 40.88 -22.34
C ARG A 90 -3.87 40.35 -22.76
N ASN A 91 -4.49 39.57 -21.88
CA ASN A 91 -5.82 38.98 -22.09
C ASN A 91 -5.94 38.28 -23.45
N MET A 92 -4.98 37.38 -23.73
CA MET A 92 -4.87 36.65 -24.99
C MET A 92 -6.09 35.76 -25.22
N GLN A 93 -6.68 35.82 -26.41
CA GLN A 93 -7.81 34.99 -26.83
C GLN A 93 -7.38 33.99 -27.91
N LYS A 94 -8.13 32.90 -28.10
CA LYS A 94 -7.84 31.90 -29.15
C LYS A 94 -7.69 32.51 -30.54
N THR A 95 -8.48 33.55 -30.83
CA THR A 95 -8.44 34.31 -32.09
C THR A 95 -7.19 35.15 -32.28
N ASP A 96 -6.44 35.41 -31.20
CA ASP A 96 -5.14 36.10 -31.24
C ASP A 96 -3.98 35.14 -31.56
N SER A 97 -4.24 33.83 -31.69
CA SER A 97 -3.23 32.85 -32.11
C SER A 97 -2.78 33.13 -33.54
N GLY A 98 -1.50 32.86 -33.82
CA GLY A 98 -0.92 33.06 -35.14
C GLY A 98 0.51 33.56 -35.06
N LEU A 99 1.05 33.91 -36.21
CA LEU A 99 2.41 34.40 -36.35
C LEU A 99 2.50 35.88 -35.97
N TYR A 100 3.46 36.23 -35.12
CA TYR A 100 3.78 37.62 -34.77
C TYR A 100 5.20 37.93 -35.21
N ARG A 101 5.35 39.07 -35.88
CA ARG A 101 6.62 39.54 -36.43
C ARG A 101 6.94 40.94 -35.96
N ALA A 102 8.20 41.18 -35.63
CA ALA A 102 8.75 42.51 -35.42
C ALA A 102 9.60 42.90 -36.63
N MET A 103 9.22 43.99 -37.29
CA MET A 103 9.91 44.54 -38.45
C MET A 103 10.53 45.88 -38.10
N THR A 104 11.81 46.07 -38.46
CA THR A 104 12.46 47.38 -38.45
C THR A 104 12.49 47.95 -39.87
N ILE A 105 12.19 49.24 -40.01
CA ILE A 105 12.10 49.94 -41.29
C ILE A 105 13.11 51.09 -41.27
N GLY A 106 14.12 51.00 -42.13
CA GLY A 106 15.15 52.02 -42.32
C GLY A 106 15.55 52.10 -43.78
N LYS A 107 16.84 51.88 -44.08
CA LYS A 107 17.33 51.71 -45.46
C LYS A 107 16.80 50.42 -46.10
N GLN A 108 16.58 49.39 -45.29
CA GLN A 108 15.99 48.11 -45.65
C GLN A 108 14.99 47.73 -44.55
N GLU A 109 14.05 46.87 -44.89
CA GLU A 109 13.16 46.24 -43.94
C GLU A 109 13.80 44.95 -43.43
N MET A 110 13.84 44.77 -42.10
CA MET A 110 14.42 43.58 -41.48
C MET A 110 13.50 43.00 -40.42
N CYS A 111 13.28 41.68 -40.48
CA CYS A 111 12.59 40.93 -39.44
C CYS A 111 13.55 40.70 -38.27
N VAL A 112 13.23 41.27 -37.11
CA VAL A 112 14.06 41.23 -35.91
C VAL A 112 13.52 40.28 -34.83
N ALA A 113 12.27 39.82 -34.97
CA ALA A 113 11.70 38.76 -34.16
C ALA A 113 10.54 38.08 -34.87
N GLU A 114 10.40 36.77 -34.66
CA GLU A 114 9.30 35.96 -35.16
C GLU A 114 8.87 34.94 -34.09
N TYR A 115 7.56 34.86 -33.83
CA TYR A 115 6.94 33.96 -32.85
C TYR A 115 5.64 33.40 -33.39
N ASN A 116 5.42 32.10 -33.24
CA ASN A 116 4.16 31.45 -33.55
C ASN A 116 3.41 31.20 -32.24
N ILE A 117 2.37 31.99 -31.99
CA ILE A 117 1.65 31.98 -30.72
C ILE A 117 0.43 31.07 -30.82
N SER A 118 0.31 30.13 -29.90
CA SER A 118 -0.86 29.26 -29.74
C SER A 118 -1.53 29.56 -28.41
N VAL A 119 -2.71 30.20 -28.46
CA VAL A 119 -3.52 30.46 -27.27
C VAL A 119 -4.46 29.28 -27.04
N ILE A 120 -4.30 28.60 -25.92
CA ILE A 120 -5.00 27.34 -25.62
C ILE A 120 -5.66 27.39 -24.24
N ASP A 121 -6.74 26.64 -24.09
CA ASP A 121 -7.42 26.52 -22.79
C ASP A 121 -6.63 25.62 -21.85
N PRO A 122 -6.78 25.82 -20.52
CA PRO A 122 -6.30 24.84 -19.57
C PRO A 122 -7.05 23.51 -19.73
N VAL A 123 -6.39 22.42 -19.38
CA VAL A 123 -7.01 21.08 -19.42
C VAL A 123 -8.11 20.93 -18.38
N ASP A 124 -9.12 20.13 -18.70
CA ASP A 124 -10.11 19.66 -17.74
C ASP A 124 -9.47 18.70 -16.73
N SER A 125 -10.12 18.52 -15.58
CA SER A 125 -9.66 17.52 -14.60
C SER A 125 -9.83 16.12 -15.21
N PRO A 126 -8.79 15.27 -15.21
CA PRO A 126 -8.94 13.90 -15.62
C PRO A 126 -9.83 13.14 -14.62
N ILE A 127 -10.42 12.03 -15.08
CA ILE A 127 -11.26 11.16 -14.27
C ILE A 127 -10.55 9.83 -14.11
N LEU A 128 -10.20 9.48 -12.87
CA LEU A 128 -9.63 8.19 -12.53
C LEU A 128 -10.69 7.26 -11.95
N ASN A 129 -11.22 6.38 -12.81
CA ASN A 129 -12.13 5.32 -12.39
C ASN A 129 -11.33 4.11 -11.91
N TRP A 130 -11.83 3.41 -10.89
CA TRP A 130 -11.17 2.21 -10.39
C TRP A 130 -12.18 1.17 -9.90
N ASN A 131 -11.77 -0.09 -9.92
CA ASN A 131 -12.48 -1.21 -9.33
C ASN A 131 -11.46 -2.16 -8.66
N ALA A 132 -11.69 -2.50 -7.40
CA ALA A 132 -10.79 -3.37 -6.65
C ALA A 132 -11.45 -4.74 -6.42
N ASN A 133 -10.76 -5.81 -6.80
CA ASN A 133 -11.13 -7.18 -6.52
C ASN A 133 -10.19 -7.74 -5.44
N ILE A 134 -10.74 -8.01 -4.25
CA ILE A 134 -10.00 -8.48 -3.08
C ILE A 134 -10.24 -9.99 -2.92
N SER A 135 -9.17 -10.77 -2.99
CA SER A 135 -9.15 -12.19 -2.68
C SER A 135 -8.29 -12.47 -1.45
N VAL A 136 -8.23 -13.72 -1.00
CA VAL A 136 -7.45 -14.09 0.19
C VAL A 136 -5.95 -13.81 0.01
N ASP A 137 -5.43 -14.05 -1.20
CA ASP A 137 -4.00 -14.00 -1.50
C ASP A 137 -3.59 -12.81 -2.39
N ALA A 138 -4.56 -12.09 -2.97
CA ALA A 138 -4.28 -10.98 -3.88
C ALA A 138 -5.36 -9.90 -3.84
N CYS A 139 -4.93 -8.64 -3.94
CA CYS A 139 -5.81 -7.51 -4.27
C CYS A 139 -5.41 -6.98 -5.65
N ILE A 140 -6.38 -6.96 -6.56
CA ILE A 140 -6.21 -6.55 -7.96
C ILE A 140 -7.05 -5.28 -8.16
N VAL A 141 -6.43 -4.21 -8.63
CA VAL A 141 -7.08 -2.92 -8.88
C VAL A 141 -7.07 -2.65 -10.39
N ASP A 142 -8.24 -2.68 -11.01
CA ASP A 142 -8.45 -2.23 -12.39
C ASP A 142 -8.66 -0.70 -12.37
N VAL A 143 -7.84 0.02 -13.11
CA VAL A 143 -7.88 1.49 -13.19
C VAL A 143 -8.12 1.93 -14.63
N SER A 144 -8.94 2.97 -14.78
CA SER A 144 -9.25 3.61 -16.04
C SER A 144 -9.11 5.11 -15.90
N CYS A 145 -8.06 5.65 -16.50
CA CYS A 145 -7.74 7.07 -16.55
C CYS A 145 -8.31 7.68 -17.84
N ARG A 146 -9.23 8.65 -17.71
CA ARG A 146 -9.86 9.35 -18.84
C ARG A 146 -9.48 10.83 -18.81
N GLY A 147 -8.99 11.34 -19.94
CA GLY A 147 -8.76 12.76 -20.17
C GLY A 147 -9.37 13.16 -21.51
N HIS A 148 -10.33 14.08 -21.48
CA HIS A 148 -11.11 14.47 -22.66
C HIS A 148 -11.70 13.25 -23.39
N ASP A 149 -11.35 13.04 -24.66
CA ASP A 149 -11.82 11.92 -25.50
C ASP A 149 -10.93 10.66 -25.42
N ARG A 150 -9.88 10.67 -24.62
CA ARG A 150 -8.90 9.57 -24.54
C ARG A 150 -8.99 8.84 -23.21
N THR A 151 -8.71 7.54 -23.25
CA THR A 151 -8.75 6.68 -22.07
C THR A 151 -7.57 5.70 -22.09
N ILE A 152 -6.91 5.55 -20.94
CA ILE A 152 -5.89 4.54 -20.65
C ILE A 152 -6.48 3.62 -19.59
N ARG A 153 -6.33 2.30 -19.77
CA ARG A 153 -6.76 1.28 -18.82
C ARG A 153 -5.56 0.43 -18.42
N GLU A 154 -5.48 0.11 -17.15
CA GLU A 154 -4.40 -0.69 -16.56
C GLU A 154 -4.92 -1.55 -15.42
N ILE A 155 -4.28 -2.69 -15.20
CA ILE A 155 -4.55 -3.54 -14.04
C ILE A 155 -3.31 -3.58 -13.16
N HIS A 156 -3.45 -3.18 -11.90
CA HIS A 156 -2.38 -3.19 -10.90
C HIS A 156 -2.64 -4.23 -9.84
N HIS A 157 -1.56 -4.86 -9.36
CA HIS A 157 -1.61 -5.70 -8.16
C HIS A 157 -1.21 -4.85 -6.95
N SER A 158 -1.75 -5.14 -5.77
CA SER A 158 -1.47 -4.36 -4.55
C SER A 158 0.02 -4.24 -4.20
N ASN A 159 0.85 -5.17 -4.67
CA ASN A 159 2.29 -5.19 -4.46
C ASN A 159 3.10 -4.73 -5.68
N ASN A 160 2.44 -4.34 -6.79
CA ASN A 160 3.11 -3.99 -8.04
C ASN A 160 2.38 -2.87 -8.80
N CYS A 161 2.94 -1.67 -8.68
CA CYS A 161 2.51 -0.47 -9.38
C CYS A 161 3.78 0.25 -9.89
N THR A 162 4.26 -0.11 -11.07
CA THR A 162 5.52 0.42 -11.62
C THR A 162 5.42 0.87 -13.08
N GLN A 163 4.28 0.64 -13.72
CA GLN A 163 4.12 0.89 -15.14
C GLN A 163 3.67 2.33 -15.41
N GLU A 164 4.41 3.02 -16.27
CA GLU A 164 4.01 4.29 -16.86
C GLU A 164 3.43 4.04 -18.26
N LYS A 165 2.23 4.56 -18.49
CA LYS A 165 1.58 4.58 -19.80
C LYS A 165 1.22 6.00 -20.18
N VAL A 166 1.73 6.43 -21.33
CA VAL A 166 1.52 7.78 -21.86
C VAL A 166 0.83 7.70 -23.22
N LYS A 167 -0.20 8.52 -23.42
CA LYS A 167 -0.81 8.77 -24.72
C LYS A 167 -0.75 10.28 -25.01
N SER A 168 0.01 10.63 -26.04
CA SER A 168 0.09 12.00 -26.55
C SER A 168 -0.79 12.16 -27.80
N PHE A 169 -1.47 13.29 -27.91
CA PHE A 169 -2.33 13.62 -29.04
C PHE A 169 -2.31 15.13 -29.30
N GLY A 170 -1.68 15.51 -30.42
CA GLY A 170 -1.37 16.91 -30.68
C GLY A 170 -0.51 17.49 -29.55
N ILE A 171 -1.02 18.53 -28.92
CA ILE A 171 -0.35 19.24 -27.81
C ILE A 171 -0.76 18.71 -26.42
N GLN A 172 -1.55 17.65 -26.34
CA GLN A 172 -2.08 17.16 -25.07
C GLN A 172 -1.50 15.79 -24.74
N THR A 173 -1.30 15.54 -23.45
CA THR A 173 -0.70 14.31 -22.95
C THR A 173 -1.51 13.77 -21.78
N LEU A 174 -1.94 12.52 -21.89
CA LEU A 174 -2.56 11.74 -20.83
C LEU A 174 -1.56 10.70 -20.35
N ALA A 175 -1.17 10.76 -19.08
CA ALA A 175 -0.22 9.86 -18.44
C ALA A 175 -0.88 9.15 -17.27
N LEU A 176 -0.69 7.83 -17.20
CA LEU A 176 -1.08 6.99 -16.08
C LEU A 176 0.19 6.34 -15.55
N TYR A 177 0.53 6.61 -14.29
CA TYR A 177 1.74 6.11 -13.67
C TYR A 177 1.54 5.92 -12.16
N CYS A 178 2.52 5.31 -11.51
CA CYS A 178 2.51 5.09 -10.08
C CYS A 178 3.67 5.82 -9.41
N ILE A 179 3.41 6.43 -8.26
CA ILE A 179 4.45 6.86 -7.32
C ILE A 179 4.22 6.06 -6.04
N GLU A 180 5.14 5.13 -5.74
CA GLU A 180 5.01 4.18 -4.64
C GLU A 180 3.70 3.36 -4.77
N ASN A 181 2.70 3.64 -3.92
CA ASN A 181 1.38 2.98 -3.93
C ASN A 181 0.24 3.93 -4.33
N VAL A 182 0.57 5.05 -4.97
CA VAL A 182 -0.39 6.05 -5.44
C VAL A 182 -0.46 5.98 -6.96
N VAL A 183 -1.60 5.57 -7.50
CA VAL A 183 -1.86 5.66 -8.95
C VAL A 183 -2.21 7.10 -9.26
N VAL A 184 -1.52 7.66 -10.24
CA VAL A 184 -1.69 9.04 -10.69
C VAL A 184 -2.12 9.03 -12.15
N CYS A 185 -3.30 9.62 -12.39
CA CYS A 185 -3.78 9.93 -13.73
C CYS A 185 -3.54 11.42 -13.97
N ASN A 186 -2.55 11.76 -14.79
CA ASN A 186 -2.20 13.13 -15.14
C ASN A 186 -2.68 13.44 -16.56
N TYR A 187 -3.34 14.57 -16.71
CA TYR A 187 -3.69 15.12 -18.01
C TYR A 187 -3.09 16.52 -18.13
N SER A 188 -2.39 16.78 -19.22
CA SER A 188 -1.61 18.00 -19.39
C SER A 188 -1.58 18.50 -20.82
N ASN A 189 -1.29 19.79 -20.96
CA ASN A 189 -0.91 20.49 -22.18
C ASN A 189 0.20 21.51 -21.86
N PRO A 190 0.78 22.22 -22.84
CA PRO A 190 1.89 23.14 -22.60
C PRO A 190 1.64 24.24 -21.57
N VAL A 191 0.38 24.58 -21.27
CA VAL A 191 0.04 25.70 -20.37
C VAL A 191 -0.50 25.25 -19.02
N SER A 192 -0.92 23.99 -18.88
CA SER A 192 -1.60 23.52 -17.68
C SER A 192 -1.53 22.00 -17.52
N TRP A 193 -1.61 21.55 -16.28
CA TRP A 193 -1.74 20.14 -15.97
C TRP A 193 -2.65 19.96 -14.75
N LYS A 194 -3.39 18.85 -14.74
CA LYS A 194 -4.24 18.41 -13.63
C LYS A 194 -4.07 16.92 -13.43
N ASN A 195 -4.32 16.46 -12.21
CA ASN A 195 -4.25 15.05 -11.89
C ASN A 195 -5.43 14.60 -11.03
N ASP A 196 -5.67 13.31 -11.07
CA ASP A 196 -6.54 12.57 -10.17
C ASP A 196 -5.77 11.35 -9.64
N THR A 197 -5.98 11.00 -8.38
CA THR A 197 -5.12 10.02 -7.70
C THR A 197 -5.91 9.09 -6.79
N ILE A 198 -5.45 7.84 -6.68
CA ILE A 198 -5.98 6.87 -5.72
C ILE A 198 -4.83 6.18 -4.98
N LYS A 199 -5.06 5.83 -3.71
CA LYS A 199 -4.09 5.12 -2.88
C LYS A 199 -4.46 3.64 -2.83
N ILE A 200 -3.65 2.78 -3.44
CA ILE A 200 -3.93 1.33 -3.53
C ILE A 200 -4.10 0.71 -2.14
N ASN A 201 -3.25 1.09 -1.17
CA ASN A 201 -3.30 0.53 0.18
C ASN A 201 -4.62 0.79 0.91
N GLN A 202 -5.28 1.93 0.65
CA GLN A 202 -6.58 2.22 1.24
C GLN A 202 -7.67 1.32 0.64
N LEU A 203 -7.56 0.98 -0.64
CA LEU A 203 -8.50 0.09 -1.33
C LEU A 203 -8.29 -1.37 -0.93
N CYS A 204 -7.04 -1.77 -0.72
CA CYS A 204 -6.64 -3.15 -0.45
C CYS A 204 -6.50 -3.47 1.06
N THR A 205 -6.95 -2.59 1.97
CA THR A 205 -6.99 -2.95 3.39
C THR A 205 -8.11 -3.94 3.63
N ARG A 206 -7.75 -5.15 4.09
CA ARG A 206 -8.72 -6.07 4.67
C ARG A 206 -9.41 -5.31 5.80
N HIS A 207 -10.73 -5.13 5.72
CA HIS A 207 -11.50 -4.86 6.93
C HIS A 207 -11.24 -6.05 7.86
N GLU A 208 -10.26 -5.91 8.75
CA GLU A 208 -10.22 -6.72 9.95
C GLU A 208 -11.52 -6.41 10.67
N LYS A 209 -12.54 -7.24 10.42
CA LYS A 209 -13.51 -7.51 11.46
C LYS A 209 -12.66 -8.10 12.59
N ASN A 210 -12.19 -7.23 13.46
CA ASN A 210 -11.73 -7.58 14.78
C ASN A 210 -12.92 -8.26 15.42
N ILE A 211 -13.04 -9.57 15.24
CA ILE A 211 -13.89 -10.40 16.08
C ILE A 211 -13.15 -10.41 17.42
N SER A 212 -13.33 -9.31 18.15
CA SER A 212 -13.05 -9.23 19.56
C SER A 212 -13.97 -10.26 20.19
N PHE A 213 -13.48 -11.48 20.37
CA PHE A 213 -14.15 -12.46 21.21
C PHE A 213 -14.33 -11.80 22.58
N PRO A 214 -15.57 -11.50 23.01
CA PRO A 214 -15.77 -10.74 24.23
C PRO A 214 -15.21 -11.55 25.39
N LEU A 215 -14.39 -10.93 26.26
CA LEU A 215 -13.79 -11.56 27.43
C LEU A 215 -14.82 -12.34 28.28
N HIS A 216 -16.08 -11.91 28.25
CA HIS A 216 -17.21 -12.56 28.89
C HIS A 216 -17.44 -14.02 28.44
N TRP A 217 -17.15 -14.37 27.19
CA TRP A 217 -17.31 -15.75 26.70
C TRP A 217 -16.28 -16.69 27.32
N LEU A 218 -15.06 -16.20 27.60
CA LEU A 218 -14.05 -16.97 28.34
C LEU A 218 -14.49 -17.24 29.79
N LEU A 219 -15.11 -16.25 30.44
CA LEU A 219 -15.67 -16.40 31.79
C LEU A 219 -16.82 -17.42 31.83
N VAL A 220 -17.69 -17.42 30.80
CA VAL A 220 -18.79 -18.39 30.68
C VAL A 220 -18.24 -19.81 30.52
N ILE A 221 -17.23 -20.03 29.67
CA ILE A 221 -16.63 -21.36 29.47
C ILE A 221 -15.94 -21.86 30.75
N ALA A 222 -15.23 -20.98 31.46
CA ALA A 222 -14.60 -21.32 32.73
C ALA A 222 -15.64 -21.69 33.80
N GLY A 223 -16.73 -20.90 33.91
CA GLY A 223 -17.82 -21.18 34.86
C GLY A 223 -18.52 -22.52 34.61
N VAL A 224 -18.83 -22.84 33.35
CA VAL A 224 -19.43 -24.13 32.97
C VAL A 224 -18.49 -25.29 33.31
N SER A 225 -17.18 -25.13 33.07
CA SER A 225 -16.20 -26.17 33.37
C SER A 225 -16.16 -26.49 34.87
N VAL A 226 -16.14 -25.47 35.73
CA VAL A 226 -16.17 -25.65 37.21
C VAL A 226 -17.45 -26.35 37.66
N LEU A 227 -18.61 -25.99 37.09
CA LEU A 227 -19.89 -26.64 37.42
C LEU A 227 -19.88 -28.14 37.04
N VAL A 228 -19.29 -28.49 35.89
CA VAL A 228 -19.15 -29.90 35.49
C VAL A 228 -18.21 -30.65 36.42
N PHE A 229 -17.05 -30.09 36.76
CA PHE A 229 -16.10 -30.75 37.68
C PHE A 229 -16.68 -30.95 39.08
N THR A 230 -17.41 -29.96 39.61
CA THR A 230 -18.09 -30.07 40.91
C THR A 230 -19.20 -31.12 40.89
N ALA A 231 -20.02 -31.17 39.84
CA ALA A 231 -21.06 -32.19 39.68
C ALA A 231 -20.46 -33.61 39.63
N VAL A 232 -19.41 -33.82 38.82
CA VAL A 232 -18.69 -35.10 38.74
C VAL A 232 -18.10 -35.50 40.11
N SER A 233 -17.49 -34.56 40.83
CA SER A 233 -16.92 -34.83 42.16
C SER A 233 -17.99 -35.25 43.17
N VAL A 234 -19.15 -34.56 43.18
CA VAL A 234 -20.28 -34.91 44.05
C VAL A 234 -20.83 -36.29 43.70
N ILE A 235 -20.99 -36.60 42.42
CA ILE A 235 -21.46 -37.91 41.95
C ILE A 235 -20.49 -39.00 42.41
N CYS A 236 -19.17 -38.83 42.21
CA CYS A 236 -18.16 -39.79 42.69
C CYS A 236 -18.19 -39.95 44.22
N CYS A 237 -18.31 -38.86 44.98
CA CYS A 237 -18.39 -38.92 46.44
C CYS A 237 -19.67 -39.63 46.91
N SER A 238 -20.80 -39.39 46.25
CA SER A 238 -22.08 -40.05 46.55
C SER A 238 -21.99 -41.56 46.27
N TYR A 239 -21.30 -41.96 45.20
CA TYR A 239 -21.08 -43.36 44.86
C TYR A 239 -20.20 -44.06 45.90
N LYS A 240 -19.08 -43.43 46.31
CA LYS A 240 -18.18 -43.94 47.35
C LYS A 240 -18.87 -44.03 48.72
N LYS A 241 -19.68 -43.03 49.09
CA LYS A 241 -20.48 -43.03 50.33
C LYS A 241 -21.55 -44.12 50.31
N ARG A 242 -22.19 -44.37 49.17
CA ARG A 242 -23.18 -45.46 49.01
C ARG A 242 -22.53 -46.83 49.13
N GLN A 243 -21.32 -47.00 48.59
CA GLN A 243 -20.53 -48.24 48.73
C GLN A 243 -20.13 -48.49 50.20
N LEU A 244 -19.68 -47.47 50.92
CA LEU A 244 -19.33 -47.57 52.34
C LEU A 244 -20.55 -47.88 53.22
N ASN A 245 -21.69 -47.22 52.97
CA ASN A 245 -22.94 -47.50 53.69
C ASN A 245 -23.44 -48.94 53.46
N MET A 246 -23.28 -49.48 52.24
CA MET A 246 -23.62 -50.88 51.97
C MET A 246 -22.73 -51.84 52.78
N PHE A 247 -21.43 -51.55 52.86
CA PHE A 247 -20.47 -52.35 53.63
C PHE A 247 -20.75 -52.32 55.14
N VAL A 248 -21.05 -51.15 55.69
CA VAL A 248 -21.44 -50.97 57.11
C VAL A 248 -22.74 -51.72 57.42
N THR A 249 -23.71 -51.69 56.50
CA THR A 249 -24.99 -52.41 56.68
C THR A 249 -24.78 -53.93 56.69
N ILE A 250 -23.93 -54.46 55.80
CA ILE A 250 -23.58 -55.89 55.77
C ILE A 250 -22.87 -56.29 57.08
N LEU A 251 -21.93 -55.48 57.57
CA LEU A 251 -21.23 -55.75 58.83
C LEU A 251 -22.19 -55.76 60.03
N TYR A 252 -23.16 -54.84 60.06
CA TYR A 252 -24.19 -54.75 61.10
C TYR A 252 -25.11 -55.97 61.09
N ILE A 253 -25.55 -56.43 59.91
CA ILE A 253 -26.37 -57.65 59.77
C ILE A 253 -25.57 -58.87 60.23
N TYR A 254 -24.30 -58.98 59.84
CA TYR A 254 -23.41 -60.07 60.26
C TYR A 254 -23.19 -60.08 61.78
N TYR A 255 -22.94 -58.91 62.39
CA TYR A 255 -22.82 -58.77 63.84
C TYR A 255 -24.09 -59.19 64.57
N LYS A 256 -25.27 -58.78 64.05
CA LYS A 256 -26.57 -59.16 64.62
C LYS A 256 -26.82 -60.68 64.52
N TYR A 257 -26.38 -61.31 63.44
CA TYR A 257 -26.44 -62.77 63.26
C TYR A 257 -25.56 -63.52 64.27
N ILE A 258 -24.30 -63.10 64.45
CA ILE A 258 -23.39 -63.68 65.45
C ILE A 258 -23.95 -63.52 66.87
N TYR A 259 -24.48 -62.34 67.22
CA TYR A 259 -25.04 -62.08 68.55
C TYR A 259 -26.29 -62.94 68.85
N SER A 260 -27.11 -63.19 67.83
CA SER A 260 -28.25 -64.11 67.90
C SER A 260 -27.81 -65.55 68.21
N GLN A 261 -26.74 -66.05 67.59
CA GLN A 261 -26.22 -67.39 67.84
C GLN A 261 -25.63 -67.54 69.27
N ILE A 262 -25.01 -66.48 69.80
CA ILE A 262 -24.49 -66.47 71.17
C ILE A 262 -25.62 -66.50 72.21
N GLN A 263 -26.75 -65.82 71.97
CA GLN A 263 -27.91 -65.90 72.85
C GLN A 263 -28.57 -67.29 72.86
N GLU A 264 -28.53 -68.01 71.74
CA GLU A 264 -29.10 -69.36 71.61
C GLU A 264 -28.27 -70.41 72.38
N GLN A 265 -26.94 -70.24 72.48
CA GLN A 265 -26.09 -71.10 73.31
C GLN A 265 -26.12 -70.77 74.81
N ALA A 266 -26.51 -69.55 75.21
CA ALA A 266 -26.55 -69.15 76.62
C ALA A 266 -27.81 -69.61 77.40
N GLN A 267 -28.82 -70.18 76.72
CA GLN A 267 -30.04 -70.72 77.36
C GLN A 267 -30.05 -72.25 77.55
N THR A 268 -28.98 -72.95 77.17
CA THR A 268 -28.90 -74.42 77.28
C THR A 268 -27.78 -74.85 78.24
N GLU A 269 -27.80 -74.37 79.48
CA GLU A 269 -26.97 -74.94 80.54
C GLU A 269 -27.66 -74.87 81.90
N ASN A 270 -28.41 -75.93 82.24
CA ASN A 270 -28.89 -76.20 83.59
C ASN A 270 -28.48 -77.62 84.02
N ARG A 271 -27.35 -77.66 84.74
CA ARG A 271 -27.00 -78.56 85.86
C ARG A 271 -26.49 -80.00 85.58
N PRO A 272 -25.79 -80.63 86.56
CA PRO A 272 -24.34 -80.85 86.47
C PRO A 272 -23.95 -82.35 86.59
N SER A 273 -22.76 -82.72 86.16
CA SER A 273 -22.13 -83.95 86.64
C SER A 273 -20.61 -83.87 86.62
N THR A 274 -20.07 -83.71 87.83
CA THR A 274 -18.71 -84.05 88.21
C THR A 274 -18.36 -85.49 87.82
N ALA A 275 -17.26 -85.66 87.08
CA ALA A 275 -16.52 -86.92 87.01
C ALA A 275 -15.02 -86.61 87.03
N TYR A 276 -14.36 -87.08 88.09
CA TYR A 276 -12.91 -87.06 88.21
C TYR A 276 -12.29 -88.18 87.35
N SER A 277 -11.19 -87.89 86.66
CA SER A 277 -10.15 -88.89 86.40
C SER A 277 -8.79 -88.22 86.22
N THR A 278 -7.83 -88.60 87.06
CA THR A 278 -6.46 -88.09 87.10
C THR A 278 -5.50 -89.05 86.38
N ILE A 279 -4.55 -88.44 85.64
CA ILE A 279 -3.18 -88.87 85.28
C ILE A 279 -2.97 -90.00 84.26
N GLY A 280 -2.33 -89.60 83.16
CA GLY A 280 -1.43 -90.41 82.34
C GLY A 280 -0.59 -89.50 81.43
N GLN A 281 0.69 -89.28 81.79
CA GLN A 281 1.68 -88.56 80.99
C GLN A 281 1.96 -89.29 79.66
N HIS A 282 2.23 -88.55 78.58
CA HIS A 282 3.38 -88.84 77.70
C HIS A 282 3.70 -87.64 76.76
N GLN A 283 4.90 -87.09 76.98
CA GLN A 283 5.89 -86.57 76.04
C GLN A 283 5.49 -85.69 74.83
N LYS A 284 5.97 -84.44 74.90
CA LYS A 284 6.50 -83.67 73.75
C LYS A 284 7.78 -84.38 73.24
N PRO A 285 8.15 -84.28 71.96
CA PRO A 285 8.97 -83.14 71.55
C PRO A 285 8.71 -82.58 70.14
N SER A 286 9.09 -81.31 70.03
CA SER A 286 9.42 -80.51 68.85
C SER A 286 10.56 -81.07 68.00
N PHE A 287 10.70 -80.63 66.73
CA PHE A 287 11.92 -80.15 66.03
C PHE A 287 11.47 -79.72 64.61
N ALA A 288 11.55 -78.44 64.20
CA ALA A 288 12.67 -77.59 63.73
C ALA A 288 12.85 -77.66 62.19
N SER A 289 12.89 -76.51 61.52
CA SER A 289 14.09 -75.85 60.91
C SER A 289 14.67 -76.70 59.76
N GLU A 290 14.92 -76.24 58.53
CA GLU A 290 15.70 -75.09 58.04
C GLU A 290 15.78 -75.36 56.52
N THR A 291 15.86 -74.40 55.59
CA THR A 291 17.18 -73.90 55.15
C THR A 291 17.03 -72.82 54.09
N ASP A 292 18.05 -71.98 54.13
CA ASP A 292 18.34 -70.77 53.42
C ASP A 292 18.88 -70.93 51.98
N HIS A 293 18.70 -69.82 51.23
CA HIS A 293 19.57 -69.17 50.24
C HIS A 293 20.06 -69.89 48.96
N THR A 294 19.84 -69.22 47.82
CA THR A 294 20.87 -69.03 46.77
C THR A 294 20.56 -67.84 45.82
N ILE A 295 21.31 -66.76 46.00
CA ILE A 295 22.18 -66.04 45.03
C ILE A 295 21.78 -66.10 43.54
N TYR A 296 21.52 -64.95 42.88
CA TYR A 296 22.42 -64.32 41.87
C TYR A 296 21.91 -62.95 41.40
N SER A 297 22.89 -62.05 41.30
CA SER A 297 22.90 -60.67 40.81
C SER A 297 22.80 -60.55 39.28
N THR A 298 22.34 -59.39 38.78
CA THR A 298 23.06 -58.63 37.72
C THR A 298 22.64 -57.15 37.75
N VAL A 299 23.63 -56.28 37.98
CA VAL A 299 23.60 -54.84 37.74
C VAL A 299 24.56 -54.59 36.58
N CYS A 300 24.14 -53.84 35.56
CA CYS A 300 25.07 -53.16 34.64
C CYS A 300 24.71 -51.67 34.54
N LYS A 301 25.76 -50.84 34.72
CA LYS A 301 25.81 -49.38 34.72
C LYS A 301 26.13 -48.81 33.33
N SER A 302 25.57 -47.64 33.08
CA SER A 302 26.05 -46.43 32.36
C SER A 302 27.40 -46.45 31.61
N THR A 303 27.42 -45.78 30.45
CA THR A 303 28.61 -45.07 29.95
C THR A 303 28.25 -43.70 29.37
N GLN A 304 29.08 -42.72 29.72
CA GLN A 304 29.00 -41.29 29.42
C GLN A 304 30.20 -40.89 28.53
N GLY A 305 30.05 -39.86 27.69
CA GLY A 305 31.11 -39.14 26.96
C GLY A 305 31.07 -39.38 25.44
N ARG A 306 31.07 -38.40 24.52
CA ARG A 306 31.87 -37.16 24.40
C ARG A 306 31.24 -36.18 23.36
N GLN A 307 31.45 -34.87 23.53
CA GLN A 307 31.49 -33.85 22.44
C GLN A 307 32.96 -33.70 21.89
N PRO A 308 33.40 -32.77 20.98
CA PRO A 308 32.75 -31.63 20.28
C PRO A 308 33.21 -31.31 18.80
N VAL A 309 32.67 -30.19 18.21
CA VAL A 309 33.11 -29.30 17.07
C VAL A 309 33.36 -29.92 15.66
N HIS A 310 33.23 -29.33 14.46
CA HIS A 310 33.21 -27.99 13.81
C HIS A 310 32.33 -28.09 12.53
N LYS A 311 31.74 -27.05 11.93
CA LYS A 311 32.34 -25.88 11.27
C LYS A 311 31.25 -24.89 10.90
#